data_AF-A0A3D2WUR3-F1
#
_entry.id   AF-A0A3D2WUR3-F1
#
_cell.length_a   1.000
_cell.length_b   1.000
_cell.length_c   1.000
_cell.angle_alpha   90.00
_cell.angle_beta   90.00
_cell.angle_gamma   90.00
#
_symmetry.space_group_name_H-M   'P 1'
#
loop_
_entity.id
_entity.type
_entity.pdbx_description
1 polymer ?
#
loop_
_entity_poly.entity_id
_entity_poly.type
_entity_poly.pdbx_seq_one_letter_code
_entity_poly.pdbx_strand_id
1 'polypeptide(L)'
;MKKGAIKKVAGGLIIAFVFAVIVSLFLVFGSFRRSELKALDFRFRWRGPRDVSHSDLIIIAIDQQTFTSCWERYPYPREYYATLIDNLNEVGIRRIMFDIQFTEPDMKNPRGDSILAEAIRRNGNVILAGKIDRVQTPGGIYAYPNEPLPVLLETD
;
A
#
# COMPACT_ATOMS: atom_id res chain seq x y z
N MET A 1 21.66 59.34 4.26
CA MET A 1 21.17 58.29 5.20
C MET A 1 20.82 56.91 4.58
N LYS A 2 20.81 56.70 3.24
CA LYS A 2 20.25 55.45 2.66
C LYS A 2 21.25 54.28 2.39
N LYS A 3 22.54 54.54 2.15
CA LYS A 3 23.53 53.50 1.77
C LYS A 3 23.86 52.49 2.89
N GLY A 4 23.84 52.92 4.15
CA GLY A 4 24.12 52.05 5.30
C GLY A 4 22.99 51.04 5.57
N ALA A 5 21.73 51.44 5.36
CA ALA A 5 20.58 50.55 5.48
C ALA A 5 20.62 49.46 4.38
N ILE A 6 20.93 49.84 3.14
CA ILE A 6 21.03 48.90 2.01
C ILE A 6 22.12 47.84 2.25
N LYS A 7 23.31 48.23 2.76
CA LYS A 7 24.37 47.28 3.09
C LYS A 7 23.98 46.29 4.20
N LYS A 8 23.24 46.75 5.21
CA LYS A 8 22.75 45.88 6.30
C LYS A 8 21.71 44.88 5.80
N VAL A 9 20.77 45.33 4.98
CA VAL A 9 19.76 44.46 4.36
C VAL A 9 20.42 43.44 3.43
N ALA A 10 21.35 43.88 2.58
CA ALA A 10 22.11 42.99 1.69
C ALA A 10 22.90 41.92 2.47
N GLY A 11 23.56 42.32 3.57
CA GLY A 11 24.27 41.37 4.44
C GLY A 11 23.33 40.34 5.07
N GLY A 12 22.16 40.78 5.57
CA GLY A 12 21.15 39.88 6.13
C GLY A 12 20.62 38.87 5.10
N LEU A 13 20.36 39.32 3.86
CA LEU A 13 19.90 38.44 2.78
C LEU A 13 20.94 37.39 2.40
N ILE A 14 22.23 37.76 2.37
CA ILE A 14 23.32 36.80 2.08
C ILE A 14 23.39 35.73 3.17
N ILE A 15 23.30 36.12 4.45
CA ILE A 15 23.32 35.16 5.56
C ILE A 15 22.13 34.20 5.47
N ALA A 16 20.92 34.72 5.23
CA ALA A 16 19.73 33.89 5.07
C ALA A 16 19.85 32.93 3.88
N PHE A 17 20.41 33.38 2.76
CA PHE A 17 20.64 32.55 1.58
C PHE A 17 21.65 31.43 1.86
N VAL A 18 22.79 31.75 2.46
CA VAL A 18 23.82 30.75 2.82
C VAL A 18 23.25 29.72 3.80
N PHE A 19 22.51 30.17 4.82
CA PHE A 19 21.85 29.26 5.75
C PHE A 19 20.84 28.35 5.06
N ALA A 20 20.00 28.90 4.17
CA ALA A 20 19.03 28.12 3.39
C ALA A 20 19.73 27.08 2.50
N VAL A 21 20.84 27.44 1.84
CA VAL A 21 21.63 26.51 1.02
C VAL A 21 22.20 25.38 1.87
N ILE A 22 22.78 25.70 3.04
CA ILE A 22 23.33 24.69 3.95
C ILE A 22 22.24 23.72 4.44
N VAL A 23 21.10 24.25 4.90
CA VAL A 23 19.96 23.42 5.33
C VAL A 23 19.45 22.56 4.18
N SER A 24 19.30 23.14 2.99
CA SER A 24 18.87 22.42 1.79
C SER A 24 19.82 21.27 1.45
N LEU A 25 21.15 21.48 1.54
CA LEU A 25 22.13 20.42 1.35
C LEU A 25 21.93 19.30 2.39
N PHE A 26 21.81 19.62 3.68
CA PHE A 26 21.56 18.60 4.71
C PHE A 26 20.26 17.81 4.49
N LEU A 27 19.21 18.44 3.96
CA LEU A 27 17.96 17.79 3.61
C LEU A 27 18.13 16.87 2.39
N VAL A 28 18.80 17.33 1.33
CA VAL A 28 19.09 16.53 0.12
C VAL A 28 19.94 15.31 0.44
N PHE A 29 20.94 15.45 1.29
CA PHE A 29 21.78 14.34 1.74
C PHE A 29 21.11 13.46 2.81
N GLY A 30 19.87 13.79 3.23
CA GLY A 30 19.10 12.99 4.18
C GLY A 30 19.71 12.90 5.57
N SER A 31 20.59 13.84 5.96
CA SER A 31 21.30 13.79 7.24
C SER A 31 20.37 13.81 8.46
N PHE A 32 19.16 14.38 8.30
CA PHE A 32 18.13 14.41 9.33
C PHE A 32 17.22 13.17 9.34
N ARG A 33 17.27 12.29 8.34
CA ARG A 33 16.33 11.16 8.21
C ARG A 33 16.36 10.22 9.41
N ARG A 34 17.56 9.96 9.96
CA ARG A 34 17.70 9.12 11.16
C ARG A 34 17.07 9.78 12.39
N SER A 35 17.23 11.09 12.54
CA SER A 35 16.62 11.86 13.64
C SER A 35 15.10 11.92 13.50
N GLU A 36 14.61 12.07 12.27
CA GLU A 36 13.18 12.04 11.95
C GLU A 36 12.55 10.69 12.30
N LEU A 37 13.16 9.57 11.88
CA LEU A 37 12.67 8.23 12.21
C LEU A 37 12.62 8.00 13.73
N LYS A 38 13.67 8.40 14.47
CA LYS A 38 13.66 8.34 15.94
C LYS A 38 12.55 9.21 16.56
N ALA A 39 12.33 10.42 16.03
CA ALA A 39 11.26 11.30 16.48
C ALA A 39 9.87 10.73 16.15
N LEU A 40 9.73 9.99 15.03
CA LEU A 40 8.53 9.25 14.68
C LEU A 40 8.28 8.11 15.68
N ASP A 41 9.27 7.27 15.94
CA ASP A 41 9.19 6.18 16.91
C ASP A 41 8.83 6.69 18.31
N PHE A 42 9.46 7.79 18.75
CA PHE A 42 9.13 8.45 20.01
C PHE A 42 7.67 8.89 20.07
N ARG A 43 7.15 9.51 18.99
CA ARG A 43 5.74 9.93 18.91
C ARG A 43 4.78 8.74 18.97
N PHE A 44 5.11 7.61 18.34
CA PHE A 44 4.31 6.39 18.41
C PHE A 44 4.30 5.80 19.83
N ARG A 45 5.46 5.74 20.49
CA ARG A 45 5.57 5.27 21.87
C ARG A 45 4.83 6.20 22.84
N TRP A 46 4.98 7.51 22.68
CA TRP A 46 4.31 8.51 23.51
C TRP A 46 2.79 8.48 23.35
N ARG A 47 2.29 8.32 22.11
CA ARG A 47 0.86 8.13 21.84
C ARG A 47 0.30 6.88 22.54
N GLY A 48 1.13 5.87 22.74
CA GLY A 48 0.76 4.60 23.36
C GLY A 48 -0.06 3.66 22.45
N PRO A 49 -0.32 2.43 22.92
CA PRO A 49 -1.22 1.51 22.23
C PRO A 49 -2.61 2.11 22.07
N ARG A 50 -3.26 1.84 20.94
CA ARG A 50 -4.69 2.14 20.76
C ARG A 50 -5.46 0.85 20.97
N ASP A 51 -6.54 0.94 21.72
CA ASP A 51 -7.46 -0.18 21.85
C ASP A 51 -8.13 -0.44 20.49
N VAL A 52 -8.03 -1.68 20.04
CA VAL A 52 -8.62 -2.19 18.80
C VAL A 52 -9.57 -3.36 19.08
N SER A 53 -9.85 -3.65 20.35
CA SER A 53 -10.75 -4.74 20.76
C SER A 53 -12.18 -4.58 20.23
N HIS A 54 -12.60 -3.33 19.99
CA HIS A 54 -13.89 -2.97 19.41
C HIS A 54 -13.83 -2.68 17.89
N SER A 55 -12.77 -3.11 17.21
CA SER A 55 -12.62 -2.92 15.77
C SER A 55 -13.44 -3.95 15.01
N ASP A 56 -14.31 -3.50 14.10
CA ASP A 56 -15.04 -4.35 13.14
C ASP A 56 -14.14 -4.83 11.98
N LEU A 57 -12.85 -4.49 11.97
CA LEU A 57 -11.87 -4.89 10.96
C LEU A 57 -11.08 -6.11 11.42
N ILE A 58 -11.14 -7.18 10.60
CA ILE A 58 -10.32 -8.38 10.75
C ILE A 58 -9.27 -8.37 9.64
N ILE A 59 -7.99 -8.57 10.01
CA ILE A 59 -6.89 -8.74 9.06
C ILE A 59 -6.52 -10.21 9.02
N ILE A 60 -6.70 -10.82 7.85
CA ILE A 60 -6.25 -12.19 7.57
C ILE A 60 -4.92 -12.07 6.85
N ALA A 61 -3.83 -12.25 7.58
CA ALA A 61 -2.49 -12.12 7.03
C ALA A 61 -2.02 -13.44 6.39
N ILE A 62 -1.26 -13.33 5.31
CA ILE A 62 -0.41 -14.44 4.83
C ILE A 62 0.92 -14.31 5.56
N ASP A 63 1.14 -15.20 6.52
CA ASP A 63 2.27 -15.15 7.44
C ASP A 63 2.97 -16.50 7.59
N GLN A 64 3.87 -16.61 8.57
CA GLN A 64 4.60 -17.85 8.83
C GLN A 64 3.67 -19.03 9.13
N GLN A 65 2.55 -18.81 9.85
CA GLN A 65 1.59 -19.86 10.13
C GLN A 65 0.89 -20.31 8.84
N THR A 66 0.60 -19.39 7.93
CA THR A 66 0.04 -19.72 6.62
C THR A 66 1.03 -20.57 5.81
N PHE A 67 2.32 -20.22 5.80
CA PHE A 67 3.35 -20.99 5.10
C PHE A 67 3.59 -22.38 5.68
N THR A 68 3.34 -22.60 6.97
CA THR A 68 3.47 -23.93 7.58
C THR A 68 2.19 -24.76 7.46
N SER A 69 1.03 -24.12 7.36
CA SER A 69 -0.27 -24.81 7.37
C SER A 69 -0.79 -25.11 5.96
N CYS A 70 -0.46 -24.29 4.97
CA CYS A 70 -0.85 -24.51 3.57
C CYS A 70 0.18 -25.41 2.87
N TRP A 71 -0.30 -26.50 2.24
CA TRP A 71 0.57 -27.44 1.52
C TRP A 71 1.19 -26.87 0.24
N GLU A 72 0.51 -25.92 -0.41
CA GLU A 72 0.93 -25.37 -1.69
C GLU A 72 1.91 -24.21 -1.53
N ARG A 73 2.85 -24.06 -2.47
CA ARG A 73 3.75 -22.89 -2.47
C ARG A 73 3.02 -21.65 -2.97
N TYR A 74 3.20 -20.53 -2.26
CA TYR A 74 2.74 -19.21 -2.70
C TYR A 74 3.30 -18.85 -4.10
N PRO A 75 2.50 -18.25 -5.01
CA PRO A 75 1.10 -17.86 -4.84
C PRO A 75 0.15 -19.05 -4.67
N TYR A 76 -0.79 -18.93 -3.74
CA TYR A 76 -1.74 -20.01 -3.43
C TYR A 76 -2.78 -20.20 -4.55
N PRO A 77 -3.30 -21.43 -4.72
CA PRO A 77 -4.35 -21.73 -5.70
C PRO A 77 -5.61 -20.90 -5.44
N ARG A 78 -6.35 -20.61 -6.51
CA ARG A 78 -7.56 -19.78 -6.46
C ARG A 78 -8.67 -20.36 -5.59
N GLU A 79 -8.72 -21.68 -5.46
CA GLU A 79 -9.64 -22.46 -4.62
C GLU A 79 -9.50 -22.10 -3.14
N TYR A 80 -8.29 -21.77 -2.68
CA TYR A 80 -8.07 -21.39 -1.28
C TYR A 80 -8.80 -20.08 -0.99
N TYR A 81 -8.72 -19.11 -1.91
CA TYR A 81 -9.40 -17.84 -1.79
C TYR A 81 -10.92 -17.98 -1.95
N ALA A 82 -11.39 -18.83 -2.87
CA ALA A 82 -12.81 -19.14 -3.01
C ALA A 82 -13.40 -19.73 -1.71
N THR A 83 -12.73 -20.73 -1.14
CA THR A 83 -13.12 -21.36 0.13
C THR A 83 -13.09 -20.35 1.28
N LEU A 84 -12.08 -19.47 1.31
CA LEU A 84 -11.99 -18.39 2.30
C LEU A 84 -13.20 -17.45 2.21
N ILE A 85 -13.59 -17.03 1.00
CA ILE A 85 -14.74 -16.14 0.78
C ILE A 85 -16.03 -16.80 1.31
N ASP A 86 -16.27 -18.07 0.97
CA ASP A 86 -17.47 -18.78 1.41
C ASP A 86 -17.51 -18.89 2.95
N ASN A 87 -16.42 -19.32 3.58
CA ASN A 87 -16.33 -19.44 5.04
C ASN A 87 -16.54 -18.10 5.77
N LEU A 88 -16.03 -16.99 5.21
CA LEU A 88 -16.22 -15.66 5.79
C LEU A 88 -17.68 -15.17 5.64
N ASN A 89 -18.35 -15.52 4.55
CA ASN A 89 -19.74 -15.17 4.36
C ASN A 89 -20.68 -15.99 5.25
N GLU A 90 -20.38 -17.27 5.49
CA GLU A 90 -21.14 -18.11 6.44
C GLU A 90 -21.20 -17.50 7.85
N VAL A 91 -20.14 -16.79 8.27
CA VAL A 91 -20.08 -16.12 9.58
C VAL A 91 -20.58 -14.66 9.55
N GLY A 92 -21.14 -14.20 8.43
CA GLY A 92 -21.81 -12.90 8.32
C GLY A 92 -20.88 -11.70 8.09
N ILE A 93 -19.71 -11.90 7.48
CA ILE A 93 -18.82 -10.78 7.12
C ILE A 93 -19.52 -9.84 6.12
N ARG A 94 -19.50 -8.54 6.43
CA ARG A 94 -20.17 -7.53 5.60
C ARG A 94 -19.45 -7.26 4.27
N ARG A 95 -18.12 -7.17 4.30
CA ARG A 95 -17.27 -6.94 3.11
C ARG A 95 -15.93 -7.65 3.25
N ILE A 96 -15.44 -8.20 2.14
CA ILE A 96 -14.16 -8.90 2.04
C ILE A 96 -13.27 -8.11 1.09
N MET A 97 -12.06 -7.76 1.52
CA MET A 97 -11.11 -6.98 0.72
C MET A 97 -9.83 -7.79 0.53
N PHE A 98 -9.46 -8.06 -0.71
CA PHE A 98 -8.18 -8.70 -1.03
C PHE A 98 -7.11 -7.65 -1.28
N ASP A 99 -6.09 -7.62 -0.43
CA ASP A 99 -4.81 -6.95 -0.73
C ASP A 99 -3.87 -7.91 -1.50
N ILE A 100 -4.40 -8.50 -2.57
CA ILE A 100 -3.72 -9.44 -3.47
C ILE A 100 -4.12 -9.06 -4.90
N GLN A 101 -3.13 -8.96 -5.78
CA GLN A 101 -3.36 -8.68 -7.19
C GLN A 101 -3.66 -9.97 -7.93
N PHE A 102 -4.84 -10.05 -8.53
CA PHE A 102 -5.27 -11.14 -9.39
C PHE A 102 -5.21 -10.70 -10.86
N THR A 103 -4.04 -10.29 -11.33
CA THR A 103 -3.82 -9.68 -12.65
C THR A 103 -3.32 -10.68 -13.70
N GLU A 104 -2.91 -11.87 -13.26
CA GLU A 104 -2.37 -12.94 -14.10
C GLU A 104 -3.20 -14.22 -13.93
N PRO A 105 -3.43 -15.00 -15.02
CA PRO A 105 -4.19 -16.24 -14.92
C PRO A 105 -3.54 -17.25 -13.98
N ASP A 106 -4.34 -18.12 -13.39
CA ASP A 106 -3.84 -19.23 -12.60
C ASP A 106 -3.09 -20.24 -13.50
N MET A 107 -1.77 -20.30 -13.32
CA MET A 107 -0.88 -21.17 -14.08
C MET A 107 -0.94 -22.64 -13.62
N LYS A 108 -1.40 -22.90 -12.38
CA LYS A 108 -1.47 -24.26 -11.82
C LYS A 108 -2.78 -24.94 -12.16
N ASN A 109 -3.89 -24.21 -12.08
CA ASN A 109 -5.21 -24.72 -12.45
C ASN A 109 -5.91 -23.80 -13.46
N PRO A 110 -6.13 -24.26 -14.71
CA PRO A 110 -6.88 -23.50 -15.71
C PRO A 110 -8.31 -23.13 -15.31
N ARG A 111 -8.91 -23.82 -14.33
CA ARG A 111 -10.25 -23.51 -13.78
C ARG A 111 -10.21 -22.62 -12.55
N GLY A 112 -9.03 -22.36 -11.99
CA GLY A 112 -8.87 -21.65 -10.72
C GLY A 112 -9.55 -20.27 -10.75
N ASP A 113 -9.30 -19.49 -11.80
CA ASP A 113 -9.88 -18.16 -11.92
C ASP A 113 -11.41 -18.20 -12.04
N SER A 114 -11.97 -19.21 -12.72
CA SER A 114 -13.43 -19.41 -12.79
C SER A 114 -14.04 -19.81 -11.45
N ILE A 115 -13.35 -20.63 -10.66
CA ILE A 115 -13.78 -21.02 -9.32
C ILE A 115 -13.81 -19.80 -8.39
N LEU A 116 -12.77 -18.96 -8.43
CA LEU A 116 -12.74 -17.73 -7.65
C LEU A 116 -13.81 -16.73 -8.12
N ALA A 117 -14.00 -16.56 -9.43
CA ALA A 117 -15.04 -15.71 -10.00
C ALA A 117 -16.44 -16.13 -9.51
N GLU A 118 -16.73 -17.43 -9.51
CA GLU A 118 -18.01 -17.95 -9.04
C GLU A 118 -18.24 -17.66 -7.55
N ALA A 119 -17.22 -17.84 -6.72
CA ALA A 119 -17.30 -17.49 -5.30
C ALA A 119 -17.51 -15.99 -5.07
N ILE A 120 -16.81 -15.13 -5.82
CA ILE A 120 -16.99 -13.68 -5.77
C ILE A 120 -18.43 -13.30 -6.12
N ARG A 121 -18.94 -13.80 -7.24
CA ARG A 121 -20.29 -13.51 -7.74
C ARG A 121 -21.37 -14.02 -6.79
N ARG A 122 -21.23 -15.25 -6.28
CA ARG A 122 -22.20 -15.88 -5.36
C ARG A 122 -22.35 -15.08 -4.06
N ASN A 123 -21.27 -14.48 -3.56
CA ASN A 123 -21.27 -13.78 -2.28
C ASN A 123 -21.49 -12.27 -2.39
N GLY A 124 -21.14 -11.65 -3.52
CA GLY A 124 -21.52 -10.27 -3.86
C GLY A 124 -20.93 -9.15 -2.97
N ASN A 125 -19.99 -9.47 -2.08
CA ASN A 125 -19.42 -8.53 -1.10
C ASN A 125 -17.89 -8.43 -1.13
N VAL A 126 -17.26 -8.88 -2.22
CA VAL A 126 -15.80 -8.92 -2.39
C VAL A 126 -15.29 -7.68 -3.14
N ILE A 127 -14.17 -7.13 -2.66
CA ILE A 127 -13.43 -6.04 -3.29
C ILE A 127 -12.02 -6.55 -3.63
N LEU A 128 -11.63 -6.37 -4.90
CA LEU A 128 -10.33 -6.77 -5.42
C LEU A 128 -9.36 -5.59 -5.49
N ALA A 129 -8.07 -5.83 -5.25
CA ALA A 129 -7.04 -4.83 -5.45
C ALA A 129 -6.74 -4.63 -6.94
N GLY A 130 -6.67 -3.37 -7.35
CA GLY A 130 -6.11 -2.94 -8.62
C GLY A 130 -4.84 -2.12 -8.41
N LYS A 131 -3.96 -2.08 -9.42
CA LYS A 131 -2.71 -1.31 -9.38
C LYS A 131 -2.67 -0.32 -10.53
N ILE A 132 -2.02 0.83 -10.36
CA ILE A 132 -1.66 1.71 -11.46
C ILE A 132 -0.19 1.51 -11.75
N ASP A 133 0.12 0.89 -12.88
CA ASP A 133 1.49 0.72 -13.35
C ASP A 133 1.97 2.01 -14.00
N ARG A 134 3.19 2.41 -13.63
CA ARG A 134 3.84 3.62 -14.18
C ARG A 134 5.13 3.21 -14.85
N VAL A 135 5.19 3.38 -16.17
CA VAL A 135 6.36 3.05 -16.97
C VAL A 135 7.01 4.34 -17.46
N GLN A 136 8.27 4.54 -17.07
CA GLN A 136 9.06 5.66 -17.56
C GLN A 136 9.70 5.28 -18.89
N THR A 137 9.43 6.07 -19.92
CA THR A 137 9.97 5.91 -21.27
C THR A 137 10.70 7.20 -21.69
N PRO A 138 11.54 7.19 -22.74
CA PRO A 138 12.15 8.41 -23.25
C PRO A 138 11.15 9.52 -23.63
N GLY A 139 9.90 9.16 -23.96
CA GLY A 139 8.82 10.08 -24.31
C GLY A 139 7.96 10.57 -23.15
N GLY A 140 8.22 10.12 -21.91
CA GLY A 140 7.46 10.51 -20.72
C GLY A 140 7.04 9.35 -19.82
N ILE A 141 6.18 9.66 -18.85
CA ILE A 141 5.61 8.68 -17.91
C ILE A 141 4.25 8.24 -18.44
N TYR A 142 4.13 6.97 -18.78
CA TYR A 142 2.84 6.36 -19.09
C TYR A 142 2.30 5.68 -17.85
N ALA A 143 1.04 5.96 -17.51
CA ALA A 143 0.33 5.31 -16.43
C ALA A 143 -0.85 4.53 -17.00
N TYR A 144 -0.97 3.26 -16.69
CA TYR A 144 -2.11 2.44 -17.09
C TYR A 144 -2.63 1.63 -15.89
N PRO A 145 -3.95 1.41 -15.81
CA PRO A 145 -4.51 0.55 -14.79
C PRO A 145 -4.14 -0.91 -15.10
N ASN A 146 -3.71 -1.62 -14.07
CA ASN A 146 -3.53 -3.05 -14.05
C ASN A 146 -4.64 -3.62 -13.16
N GLU A 147 -5.71 -3.99 -13.84
CA GLU A 147 -6.97 -4.42 -13.25
C GLU A 147 -6.94 -5.93 -12.95
N PRO A 148 -7.76 -6.40 -11.99
CA PRO A 148 -8.01 -7.83 -11.86
C PRO A 148 -8.44 -8.45 -13.19
N LEU A 149 -8.22 -9.75 -13.34
CA LEU A 149 -8.66 -10.49 -14.51
C LEU A 149 -10.15 -10.22 -14.80
N PRO A 150 -10.55 -9.99 -16.06
CA PRO A 150 -11.93 -9.64 -16.41
C PRO A 150 -12.96 -10.62 -15.85
N VAL A 151 -12.66 -11.92 -15.85
CA VAL A 151 -13.52 -12.97 -15.31
C VAL A 151 -13.87 -12.77 -13.82
N LEU A 152 -13.03 -12.07 -13.05
CA LEU A 152 -13.26 -11.77 -11.64
C LEU A 152 -14.07 -10.49 -11.42
N LEU A 153 -14.24 -9.66 -12.47
CA LEU A 153 -14.98 -8.40 -12.45
C LEU A 153 -16.42 -8.55 -12.97
N GLU A 154 -16.72 -9.66 -13.63
CA GLU A 154 -18.06 -10.03 -14.09
C GLU A 154 -18.95 -10.42 -12.90
N THR A 155 -19.47 -9.42 -12.19
CA THR A 155 -20.51 -9.60 -11.17
C THR A 155 -21.85 -9.10 -11.72
N ASP A 156 -22.80 -10.01 -11.92
CA ASP A 156 -24.19 -9.71 -12.30
C ASP A 156 -24.93 -8.87 -11.24
#